data_AF-A0A643C703-F1
#
_entry.id   AF-A0A643C703-F1
#
_cell.length_a   1.000
_cell.length_b   1.000
_cell.length_c   1.000
_cell.angle_alpha   90.00
_cell.angle_beta   90.00
_cell.angle_gamma   90.00
#
_symmetry.space_group_name_H-M   'P 1'
#
loop_
_entity.id
_entity.type
_entity.pdbx_description
1 polymer ?
#
loop_
_entity_poly.entity_id
_entity_poly.type
_entity_poly.pdbx_seq_one_letter_code
_entity_poly.pdbx_strand_id
1 'polypeptide(L)'
;ATFTDWFTSYVNNIVSGGFPIIRDQIFRYVYDPECVAMTGDITVSVSTSFLQELSSVHPPHYFFTYRIRTEMSKDALPEKACQLDSCYWRITNAKDDTRSLMSPFPDSIWHVQHSGCL
;
A
#
# COMPACT_ATOMS: atom_id res chain seq x y z
N ALA A 1 -0.41 15.80 -22.27
CA ALA A 1 -1.42 15.89 -21.18
C ALA A 1 -1.63 17.36 -20.85
N THR A 2 -2.89 17.82 -20.81
CA THR A 2 -3.24 19.17 -20.37
C THR A 2 -3.48 19.19 -18.86
N PHE A 3 -3.55 20.39 -18.25
CA PHE A 3 -3.96 20.53 -16.85
C PHE A 3 -5.34 19.91 -16.60
N THR A 4 -6.28 20.09 -17.52
CA THR A 4 -7.64 19.55 -17.42
C THR A 4 -7.64 18.02 -17.38
N ASP A 5 -6.82 17.37 -18.22
CA ASP A 5 -6.71 15.90 -18.22
C ASP A 5 -6.16 15.39 -16.89
N TRP A 6 -5.12 16.05 -16.37
CA TRP A 6 -4.52 15.71 -15.08
C TRP A 6 -5.52 15.90 -13.93
N PHE A 7 -6.20 17.04 -13.87
CA PHE A 7 -7.15 17.36 -12.81
C PHE A 7 -8.36 16.42 -12.84
N THR A 8 -8.87 16.12 -14.03
CA THR A 8 -9.97 15.16 -14.22
C THR A 8 -9.56 13.77 -13.75
N SER A 9 -8.36 13.30 -14.14
CA SER A 9 -7.82 12.04 -13.65
C SER A 9 -7.67 12.03 -12.13
N TYR A 10 -7.16 13.11 -11.54
CA TYR A 10 -7.02 13.23 -10.09
C TYR A 10 -8.36 13.13 -9.36
N VAL A 11 -9.37 13.89 -9.79
CA VAL A 11 -10.72 13.85 -9.22
C VAL A 11 -11.35 12.47 -9.39
N ASN A 12 -11.21 11.85 -10.56
CA ASN A 12 -11.74 10.50 -10.80
C ASN A 12 -11.14 9.45 -9.85
N ASN A 13 -9.85 9.56 -9.50
CA ASN A 13 -9.23 8.69 -8.52
C ASN A 13 -9.77 8.89 -7.10
N ILE A 14 -10.18 10.11 -6.73
CA ILE A 14 -10.86 10.38 -5.45
C ILE A 14 -12.24 9.73 -5.47
N VAL A 15 -13.03 10.01 -6.51
CA VAL A 15 -14.42 9.52 -6.62
C VAL A 15 -14.49 7.99 -6.69
N SER A 16 -13.53 7.34 -7.35
CA SER A 16 -13.46 5.87 -7.44
C SER A 16 -12.92 5.20 -6.17
N GLY A 17 -12.45 5.97 -5.18
CA GLY A 17 -11.83 5.45 -3.96
C GLY A 17 -10.37 4.99 -4.13
N GLY A 18 -9.73 5.32 -5.25
CA GLY A 18 -8.29 5.15 -5.47
C GLY A 18 -7.46 6.06 -4.55
N PHE A 19 -7.88 7.32 -4.36
CA PHE A 19 -7.30 8.27 -3.41
C PHE A 19 -8.25 8.50 -2.23
N PRO A 20 -8.15 7.68 -1.16
CA PRO A 20 -9.01 7.80 0.00
C PRO A 20 -8.78 9.13 0.73
N ILE A 21 -9.86 9.65 1.31
CA ILE A 21 -9.84 10.80 2.21
C ILE A 21 -9.80 10.26 3.64
N ILE A 22 -8.72 10.53 4.37
CA ILE A 22 -8.53 10.12 5.75
C ILE A 22 -8.24 11.38 6.55
N ARG A 23 -9.06 11.66 7.58
CA ARG A 23 -8.93 12.87 8.41
C ARG A 23 -8.81 14.15 7.57
N ASP A 24 -9.72 14.31 6.61
CA ASP A 24 -9.80 15.44 5.68
C ASP A 24 -8.58 15.64 4.75
N GLN A 25 -7.69 14.64 4.66
CA GLN A 25 -6.54 14.64 3.76
C GLN A 25 -6.69 13.57 2.68
N ILE A 26 -6.34 13.92 1.44
CA ILE A 26 -6.35 13.00 0.30
C ILE A 26 -5.02 12.27 0.26
N PHE A 27 -5.06 10.94 0.39
CA PHE A 27 -3.87 10.11 0.27
C PHE A 27 -3.74 9.58 -1.16
N ARG A 28 -2.69 9.98 -1.85
CA ARG A 28 -2.41 9.53 -3.22
C ARG A 28 -1.72 8.17 -3.19
N TYR A 29 -2.50 7.10 -3.16
CA TYR A 29 -1.98 5.75 -3.32
C TYR A 29 -1.74 5.44 -4.80
N VAL A 30 -0.50 5.14 -5.14
CA VAL A 30 -0.11 4.70 -6.47
C VAL A 30 -0.24 3.19 -6.52
N TYR A 31 -1.09 2.71 -7.43
CA TYR A 31 -1.25 1.29 -7.74
C TYR A 31 -0.20 0.88 -8.77
N ASP A 32 0.52 -0.20 -8.49
CA ASP A 32 1.47 -0.81 -9.41
C ASP A 32 0.93 -2.18 -9.85
N PRO A 33 0.62 -2.37 -11.14
CA PRO A 33 0.17 -3.67 -11.67
C PRO A 33 1.17 -4.81 -11.45
N GLU A 34 2.47 -4.50 -11.33
CA GLU A 34 3.50 -5.51 -11.03
C GLU A 34 3.50 -5.89 -9.54
N CYS A 35 2.88 -5.08 -8.68
CA CYS A 35 2.70 -5.34 -7.24
C CYS A 35 1.37 -6.06 -6.95
N VAL A 36 1.05 -7.07 -7.76
CA VAL A 36 -0.10 -7.95 -7.58
C VAL A 36 0.39 -9.40 -7.57
N ALA A 37 0.02 -10.13 -6.51
CA ALA A 37 0.31 -11.54 -6.39
C ALA A 37 -0.99 -12.33 -6.26
N MET A 38 -1.06 -13.47 -6.93
CA MET A 38 -2.18 -14.41 -6.83
C MET A 38 -1.68 -15.76 -6.32
N THR A 39 -2.45 -16.38 -5.43
CA THR A 39 -2.21 -17.74 -4.96
C THR A 39 -3.55 -18.46 -4.85
N GLY A 40 -3.79 -19.41 -5.74
CA GLY A 40 -5.10 -20.03 -5.89
C GLY A 40 -6.16 -18.97 -6.21
N ASP A 41 -7.22 -18.94 -5.39
CA ASP A 41 -8.33 -18.00 -5.53
C ASP A 41 -8.09 -16.66 -4.83
N ILE A 42 -6.94 -16.46 -4.16
CA ILE A 42 -6.66 -15.24 -3.38
C ILE A 42 -5.75 -14.31 -4.18
N THR A 43 -6.16 -13.07 -4.34
CA THR A 43 -5.37 -11.98 -4.91
C THR A 43 -4.97 -11.01 -3.81
N VAL A 44 -3.68 -10.69 -3.74
CA VAL A 44 -3.14 -9.63 -2.88
C VAL A 44 -2.55 -8.56 -3.79
N SER A 45 -3.04 -7.33 -3.66
CA SER A 45 -2.49 -6.17 -4.34
C SER A 45 -2.07 -5.09 -3.34
N VAL A 46 -1.04 -4.33 -3.68
CA VAL A 46 -0.50 -3.28 -2.81
C VAL A 46 -0.47 -1.96 -3.57
N SER A 47 -0.87 -0.89 -2.91
CA SER A 47 -0.66 0.49 -3.37
C SER A 47 0.10 1.26 -2.32
N THR A 48 0.99 2.17 -2.72
CA THR A 48 1.86 2.92 -1.81
C THR A 48 1.66 4.42 -1.93
N SER A 49 1.92 5.15 -0.85
CA SER A 49 1.90 6.61 -0.85
C SER A 49 3.09 7.13 -0.05
N PHE A 50 3.77 8.13 -0.59
CA PHE A 50 4.87 8.82 0.08
C PHE A 50 4.33 10.04 0.82
N LEU A 51 4.62 10.14 2.12
CA LEU A 51 4.19 11.26 2.96
C LEU A 51 5.35 12.24 3.15
N GLN A 52 5.40 13.22 2.26
CA GLN A 52 6.42 14.26 2.27
C GLN A 52 6.43 15.04 3.59
N GLU A 53 5.26 15.26 4.21
CA GLU A 53 5.14 16.06 5.44
C GLU A 53 5.79 15.38 6.66
N LEU A 54 5.97 14.05 6.59
CA LEU A 54 6.60 13.23 7.63
C LEU A 54 8.02 12.79 7.25
N SER A 55 8.50 13.24 6.09
CA SER A 55 9.79 12.86 5.54
C SER A 55 10.80 14.00 5.62
N SER A 56 12.07 13.67 5.78
CA SER A 56 13.20 14.60 5.76
C SER A 56 14.36 14.01 4.99
N VAL A 57 15.11 14.87 4.30
CA VAL A 57 16.38 14.48 3.66
C VAL A 57 17.53 14.53 4.67
N HIS A 58 17.44 15.41 5.69
CA HIS A 58 18.49 15.58 6.69
C HIS A 58 17.89 15.82 8.10
N PRO A 59 18.06 14.88 9.04
CA PRO A 59 18.56 13.53 8.82
C PRO A 59 17.61 12.72 7.90
N PRO A 60 18.12 11.71 7.16
CA PRO A 60 17.35 10.95 6.18
C PRO A 60 16.26 10.12 6.85
N HIS A 61 15.02 10.46 6.52
CA HIS A 61 13.82 9.84 7.07
C HIS A 61 12.72 9.86 6.02
N TYR A 62 12.32 8.70 5.51
CA TYR A 62 11.32 8.61 4.44
C TYR A 62 10.12 7.81 4.93
N PHE A 63 8.96 8.42 4.82
CA PHE A 63 7.74 7.88 5.38
C PHE A 63 6.81 7.45 4.27
N PHE A 64 6.49 6.15 4.26
CA PHE A 64 5.59 5.56 3.30
C PHE A 64 4.42 4.90 4.03
N THR A 65 3.24 5.06 3.44
CA THR A 65 2.06 4.26 3.79
C THR A 65 1.75 3.31 2.66
N TYR A 66 1.26 2.13 3.00
CA TYR A 66 0.75 1.18 2.02
C TYR A 66 -0.72 0.84 2.30
N ARG A 67 -1.41 0.48 1.23
CA ARG A 67 -2.78 -0.05 1.26
C ARG A 67 -2.74 -1.41 0.59
N ILE A 68 -2.96 -2.45 1.40
CA ILE A 68 -3.03 -3.83 0.93
C ILE A 68 -4.50 -4.17 0.73
N ARG A 69 -4.81 -4.79 -0.41
CA ARG A 69 -6.14 -5.33 -0.70
C ARG A 69 -6.00 -6.83 -0.91
N THR A 70 -6.69 -7.59 -0.08
CA THR A 70 -6.79 -9.04 -0.20
C THR A 70 -8.20 -9.38 -0.63
N GLU A 71 -8.32 -10.12 -1.73
CA GLU A 71 -9.61 -10.50 -2.32
C GLU A 71 -9.60 -11.97 -2.65
N MET A 72 -10.77 -12.60 -2.53
CA MET A 72 -10.99 -13.95 -3.02
C MET A 72 -11.80 -13.87 -4.32
N SER A 73 -11.48 -14.74 -5.28
CA SER A 73 -12.23 -14.87 -6.53
C SER A 73 -13.71 -15.09 -6.23
N LYS A 74 -14.58 -14.49 -7.07
CA LYS A 74 -16.03 -14.69 -6.96
C LYS A 74 -16.46 -16.12 -7.30
N ASP A 75 -15.62 -16.84 -8.04
CA ASP A 75 -15.85 -18.22 -8.44
C ASP A 75 -15.26 -19.23 -7.43
N ALA A 76 -14.65 -18.73 -6.34
CA ALA A 76 -14.10 -19.58 -5.30
C ALA A 76 -15.20 -20.38 -4.60
N LEU A 77 -14.95 -21.66 -4.37
CA LEU A 77 -15.87 -22.52 -3.65
C LEU A 77 -15.94 -22.14 -2.15
N PRO A 78 -17.10 -22.22 -1.49
CA PRO A 78 -17.24 -21.87 -0.08
C PRO A 78 -16.28 -22.64 0.86
N GLU A 79 -15.91 -23.86 0.51
CA GLU A 79 -14.96 -24.69 1.28
C GLU A 79 -13.53 -24.15 1.26
N LYS A 80 -13.23 -23.20 0.36
CA LYS A 80 -11.95 -22.48 0.30
C LYS A 80 -11.92 -21.23 1.19
N ALA A 81 -13.02 -20.89 1.86
CA ALA A 81 -13.07 -19.80 2.81
C ALA A 81 -11.95 -19.97 3.86
N CYS A 82 -11.21 -18.89 4.09
CA CYS A 82 -10.06 -18.90 4.97
C CYS A 82 -10.01 -17.61 5.78
N GLN A 83 -9.30 -17.69 6.90
CA GLN A 83 -8.99 -16.53 7.74
C GLN A 83 -7.50 -16.27 7.68
N LEU A 84 -7.14 -14.99 7.54
CA LEU A 84 -5.76 -14.56 7.67
C LEU A 84 -5.35 -14.71 9.14
N ASP A 85 -4.36 -15.58 9.39
CA ASP A 85 -3.85 -15.86 10.73
C ASP A 85 -2.69 -14.92 11.12
N SER A 86 -1.74 -14.71 10.21
CA SER A 86 -0.58 -13.86 10.46
C SER A 86 0.02 -13.31 9.16
N CYS A 87 0.83 -12.25 9.30
CA CYS A 87 1.59 -11.67 8.20
C CYS A 87 3.08 -11.64 8.52
N TYR A 88 3.90 -12.10 7.57
CA TYR A 88 5.35 -11.96 7.61
C TYR A 88 5.79 -10.88 6.63
N TRP A 89 6.57 -9.92 7.13
CA TRP A 89 7.13 -8.82 6.35
C TRP A 89 8.64 -8.98 6.24
N ARG A 90 9.16 -8.74 5.04
CA ARG A 90 10.57 -8.51 4.77
C ARG A 90 10.71 -7.18 4.05
N ILE A 91 11.40 -6.24 4.68
CA ILE A 91 11.54 -4.87 4.21
C ILE A 91 13.03 -4.59 4.01
N THR A 92 13.40 -4.23 2.79
CA THR A 92 14.79 -3.97 2.40
C THR A 92 14.93 -2.51 2.00
N ASN A 93 15.96 -1.83 2.49
CA ASN A 93 16.26 -0.44 2.11
C ASN A 93 17.19 -0.39 0.87
N ALA A 94 17.49 0.81 0.37
CA ALA A 94 18.36 1.01 -0.80
C ALA A 94 19.84 0.60 -0.56
N LYS A 95 20.23 0.29 0.68
CA LYS A 95 21.56 -0.20 1.06
C LYS A 95 21.58 -1.72 1.29
N ASP A 96 20.52 -2.42 0.88
CA ASP A 96 20.28 -3.84 1.11
C ASP A 96 20.14 -4.24 2.58
N ASP A 97 19.99 -3.29 3.51
CA ASP A 97 19.68 -3.61 4.89
C ASP A 97 18.24 -4.10 4.98
N THR A 98 18.08 -5.31 5.51
CA THR A 98 16.78 -5.98 5.59
C THR A 98 16.31 -6.09 7.03
N ARG A 99 15.03 -5.82 7.25
CA ARG A 99 14.32 -6.06 8.51
C ARG A 99 13.15 -6.99 8.27
N SER A 100 12.91 -7.89 9.23
CA SER A 100 11.77 -8.80 9.20
C SER A 100 10.89 -8.60 10.41
N LEU A 101 9.58 -8.68 10.19
CA LEU A 101 8.57 -8.52 11.23
C LEU A 101 7.48 -9.57 11.03
N MET A 102 6.97 -10.12 12.13
CA MET A 102 5.77 -10.96 12.16
C MET A 102 4.65 -10.16 12.84
N SER A 103 3.47 -10.10 12.24
CA SER A 103 2.30 -9.44 12.83
C SER A 103 1.12 -10.43 12.95
N PRO A 104 0.46 -10.49 14.12
CA PRO A 104 -0.70 -11.35 14.34
C PRO A 104 -2.04 -10.74 13.87
N PHE A 105 -2.11 -9.46 13.47
CA PHE A 105 -3.38 -8.83 13.10
C PHE A 105 -3.33 -7.94 11.85
N PRO A 106 -4.43 -7.88 11.06
CA PRO A 106 -4.59 -7.05 9.87
C PRO A 106 -5.16 -5.65 10.16
N ASP A 107 -4.90 -5.08 11.35
CA ASP A 107 -5.26 -3.68 11.56
C ASP A 107 -4.50 -2.81 10.57
N SER A 108 -5.33 -2.12 9.80
CA SER A 108 -5.08 -1.68 8.44
C SER A 108 -4.41 -0.31 8.50
N ILE A 109 -3.36 -0.12 7.71
CA ILE A 109 -2.44 1.04 7.69
C ILE A 109 -1.28 0.86 8.68
N TRP A 110 -0.20 0.25 8.20
CA TRP A 110 1.08 0.38 8.85
C TRP A 110 1.81 1.59 8.26
N HIS A 111 2.36 2.39 9.16
CA HIS A 111 3.33 3.40 8.85
C HIS A 111 4.71 2.73 8.79
N VAL A 112 5.27 2.55 7.59
CA VAL A 112 6.65 2.09 7.48
C VAL A 112 7.55 3.30 7.55
N GLN A 113 8.15 3.46 8.72
CA GLN A 113 9.22 4.43 8.95
C GLN A 113 10.52 3.86 8.36
N HIS A 114 10.90 4.30 7.17
CA HIS A 114 12.25 4.03 6.65
C HIS A 114 13.22 5.09 7.16
N SER A 115 13.93 4.76 8.23
CA SER A 115 15.17 5.45 8.60
C SER A 115 16.32 4.85 7.77
N GLY A 116 16.57 5.39 6.58
CA GLY A 116 17.66 4.99 5.70
C GLY A 116 17.81 5.94 4.50
N CYS A 117 19.03 6.40 4.22
CA CYS A 117 19.37 7.25 3.06
C CYS A 117 18.91 6.60 1.74
N LEU A 118 18.25 7.41 0.90
CA LEU A 118 18.39 7.33 -0.55
C LEU A 118 19.79 7.81 -0.97
#